data_AF-A0A3A4VX71-F1
#
_entry.id   AF-A0A3A4VX71-F1
#
_cell.length_a   1.000
_cell.length_b   1.000
_cell.length_c   1.000
_cell.angle_alpha   90.00
_cell.angle_beta   90.00
_cell.angle_gamma   90.00
#
_symmetry.space_group_name_H-M   'P 1'
#
loop_
_entity.id
_entity.type
_entity.pdbx_description
1 polymer ?
#
loop_
_entity_poly.entity_id
_entity_poly.type
_entity_poly.pdbx_seq_one_letter_code
_entity_poly.pdbx_strand_id
1 'polypeptide(L)'
;MKKVFLMRHAKSSWKDSNIPDHDRPLKKKGEKDVKAMAKMLKHKKLLPDCILCSSAERAKQTAIIFKNASSFEGKLEYNDKLYMAEVPDLISALKAAPKKAKSIMIIGHNPGLEAFLQTLTGKVETLPTSSIAYISIPIEEWSELNNEVEGKLKKLWCPKDL
;
A
#
# COMPACT_ATOMS: atom_id res chain seq x y z
N MET A 1 -11.00 -0.64 -16.63
CA MET A 1 -9.66 -0.93 -16.05
C MET A 1 -9.45 -0.22 -14.73
N LYS A 2 -9.03 -0.95 -13.70
CA LYS A 2 -8.68 -0.42 -12.37
C LYS A 2 -7.17 -0.45 -12.10
N LYS A 3 -6.72 0.30 -11.11
CA LYS A 3 -5.30 0.44 -10.72
C LYS A 3 -5.14 0.16 -9.23
N VAL A 4 -4.17 -0.68 -8.86
CA VAL A 4 -3.81 -0.94 -7.47
C VAL A 4 -2.38 -0.52 -7.22
N PHE A 5 -2.18 0.23 -6.14
CA PHE A 5 -0.87 0.50 -5.58
C PHE A 5 -0.70 -0.29 -4.30
N LEU A 6 0.39 -1.04 -4.17
CA LEU A 6 0.73 -1.73 -2.93
C LEU A 6 1.94 -1.03 -2.32
N MET A 7 1.76 -0.44 -1.14
CA MET A 7 2.83 0.19 -0.39
C MET A 7 3.06 -0.58 0.90
N ARG A 8 4.25 -1.14 1.09
CA ARG A 8 4.63 -1.66 2.40
C ARG A 8 4.87 -0.48 3.34
N HIS A 9 4.40 -0.60 4.58
CA HIS A 9 4.70 0.39 5.62
C HIS A 9 6.21 0.70 5.69
N ALA A 10 6.52 1.89 6.17
CA ALA A 10 7.90 2.35 6.28
C ALA A 10 8.66 1.64 7.41
N LYS A 11 9.98 1.80 7.41
CA LYS A 11 10.84 1.16 8.40
C LYS A 11 10.44 1.57 9.82
N SER A 12 10.02 0.59 10.62
CA SER A 12 9.56 0.75 12.00
C SER A 12 10.69 0.67 13.03
N SER A 13 10.41 1.19 14.22
CA SER A 13 11.28 1.17 15.40
C SER A 13 11.17 -0.16 16.15
N TRP A 14 12.28 -0.54 16.78
CA TRP A 14 12.41 -1.65 17.73
C TRP A 14 13.15 -1.17 18.98
N LYS A 15 13.24 0.16 19.18
CA LYS A 15 14.05 0.73 20.27
C LYS A 15 13.47 0.44 21.66
N ASP A 16 12.18 0.19 21.73
CA ASP A 16 11.48 -0.17 22.96
C ASP A 16 10.83 -1.53 22.73
N SER A 17 11.32 -2.55 23.44
CA SER A 17 10.83 -3.92 23.36
C SER A 17 9.53 -4.15 24.13
N ASN A 18 9.09 -3.18 24.94
CA ASN A 18 7.89 -3.29 25.76
C ASN A 18 6.62 -2.82 25.03
N ILE A 19 6.76 -2.26 23.82
CA ILE A 19 5.62 -1.79 23.02
C ILE A 19 5.05 -2.97 22.22
N PRO A 20 3.72 -3.21 22.25
CA PRO A 20 3.05 -4.19 21.41
C PRO A 20 3.38 -4.01 19.92
N ASP A 21 3.43 -5.09 19.12
CA ASP A 21 3.84 -4.96 17.70
C ASP A 21 3.00 -3.94 16.93
N HIS A 22 1.69 -3.92 17.17
CA HIS A 22 0.74 -3.04 16.52
C HIS A 22 1.05 -1.55 16.76
N ASP A 23 1.53 -1.20 17.95
CA ASP A 23 1.82 0.17 18.38
C ASP A 23 3.23 0.64 18.02
N ARG A 24 4.03 -0.20 17.35
CA ARG A 24 5.41 0.16 17.01
C ARG A 24 5.46 1.35 16.05
N PRO A 25 6.15 2.43 16.42
CA PRO A 25 6.23 3.64 15.59
C PRO A 25 7.26 3.49 14.46
N LEU A 26 7.31 4.46 13.55
CA LEU A 26 8.35 4.57 12.52
C LEU A 26 9.71 4.98 13.09
N LYS A 27 10.77 4.66 12.34
CA LYS A 27 12.10 5.30 12.52
C LYS A 27 12.19 6.51 11.60
N LYS A 28 13.03 7.49 11.98
CA LYS A 28 13.37 8.68 11.15
C LYS A 28 13.73 8.35 9.70
N LYS A 29 14.43 7.23 9.44
CA LYS A 29 14.75 6.79 8.07
C LYS A 29 13.48 6.41 7.29
N GLY A 30 12.57 5.65 7.90
CA GLY A 30 11.28 5.32 7.29
C GLY A 30 10.46 6.56 6.95
N GLU A 31 10.42 7.56 7.84
CA GLU A 31 9.74 8.83 7.55
C GLU A 31 10.32 9.54 6.32
N LYS A 32 11.65 9.60 6.19
CA LYS A 32 12.32 10.19 5.02
C LYS A 32 11.99 9.43 3.74
N ASP A 33 11.99 8.10 3.79
CA ASP A 33 11.72 7.23 2.65
C ASP A 33 10.28 7.43 2.13
N VAL A 34 9.30 7.49 3.04
CA VAL A 34 7.90 7.77 2.66
C VAL A 34 7.76 9.15 2.02
N LYS A 35 8.41 10.18 2.57
CA LYS A 35 8.36 11.53 1.99
C LYS A 35 8.91 11.55 0.56
N ALA A 36 10.01 10.85 0.29
CA ALA A 36 10.58 10.75 -1.05
C ALA A 36 9.63 10.03 -2.02
N MET A 37 9.10 8.88 -1.61
CA MET A 37 8.16 8.09 -2.39
C MET A 37 6.86 8.84 -2.71
N ALA A 38 6.30 9.55 -1.73
CA ALA A 38 5.10 10.35 -1.89
C ALA A 38 5.29 11.52 -2.87
N LYS A 39 6.40 12.26 -2.74
CA LYS A 39 6.77 13.33 -3.66
C LYS A 39 6.98 12.81 -5.09
N MET A 40 7.65 11.66 -5.23
CA MET A 40 7.83 11.00 -6.51
C MET A 40 6.49 10.67 -7.17
N LEU A 41 5.56 10.06 -6.42
CA LEU A 41 4.26 9.66 -6.98
C LEU A 41 3.40 10.89 -7.36
N LYS A 42 3.47 11.96 -6.56
CA LYS A 42 2.88 13.27 -6.88
C LYS A 42 3.44 13.84 -8.18
N HIS A 43 4.75 13.91 -8.32
CA HIS A 43 5.43 14.44 -9.51
C HIS A 43 5.06 13.64 -10.78
N LYS A 44 4.88 12.31 -10.64
CA LYS A 44 4.43 11.45 -11.74
C LYS A 44 2.94 11.58 -12.08
N LYS A 45 2.16 12.37 -11.32
CA LYS A 45 0.70 12.48 -11.45
C LYS A 45 0.00 11.12 -11.34
N LEU A 46 0.48 10.27 -10.42
CA LEU A 46 0.00 8.90 -10.19
C LEU A 46 -0.57 8.70 -8.77
N LEU A 47 -1.12 9.74 -8.16
CA LEU A 47 -1.77 9.59 -6.86
C LEU A 47 -3.03 8.70 -6.98
N PRO A 48 -3.30 7.83 -6.00
CA PRO A 48 -4.53 7.03 -5.99
C PRO A 48 -5.76 7.92 -5.76
N ASP A 49 -6.96 7.37 -5.92
CA ASP A 49 -8.22 8.05 -5.54
C ASP A 49 -8.57 7.78 -4.05
N CYS A 50 -8.13 6.63 -3.54
CA CYS A 50 -8.39 6.18 -2.17
C CYS A 50 -7.17 5.44 -1.62
N ILE A 51 -6.90 5.62 -0.32
CA ILE A 51 -5.91 4.87 0.44
C ILE A 51 -6.63 4.04 1.49
N LEU A 52 -6.42 2.72 1.45
CA LEU A 52 -6.80 1.79 2.50
C LEU A 52 -5.54 1.46 3.31
N CYS A 53 -5.57 1.69 4.62
CA CYS A 53 -4.40 1.59 5.47
C CYS A 53 -4.65 0.62 6.63
N SER A 54 -3.68 -0.25 6.90
CA SER A 54 -3.66 -1.01 8.16
C SER A 54 -3.72 -0.09 9.37
N SER A 55 -4.38 -0.54 10.42
CA SER A 55 -4.52 0.21 11.67
C SER A 55 -3.28 0.22 12.55
N ALA A 56 -2.25 -0.58 12.23
CA ALA A 56 -0.98 -0.55 12.96
C ALA A 56 -0.31 0.82 12.87
N GLU A 57 0.32 1.25 13.95
CA GLU A 57 0.83 2.62 14.10
C GLU A 57 1.86 2.97 13.01
N ARG A 58 2.79 2.06 12.70
CA ARG A 58 3.73 2.21 11.58
C ARG A 58 3.05 2.44 10.22
N ALA A 59 1.91 1.80 9.98
CA ALA A 59 1.16 1.97 8.73
C ALA A 59 0.40 3.30 8.73
N LYS A 60 -0.27 3.65 9.83
CA LYS A 60 -0.93 4.95 10.02
C LYS A 60 0.04 6.12 9.81
N GLN A 61 1.19 6.08 10.48
CA GLN A 61 2.24 7.10 10.31
C GLN A 61 2.75 7.16 8.87
N THR A 62 2.91 6.01 8.20
CA THR A 62 3.25 5.96 6.77
C THR A 62 2.21 6.68 5.92
N ALA A 63 0.92 6.41 6.14
CA ALA A 63 -0.18 7.01 5.40
C ALA A 63 -0.27 8.54 5.63
N ILE A 64 -0.12 8.99 6.87
CA ILE A 64 -0.16 10.42 7.23
C ILE A 64 1.01 11.17 6.55
N ILE A 65 2.22 10.63 6.65
CA ILE A 65 3.40 11.24 6.02
C ILE A 65 3.25 11.25 4.50
N PHE A 66 2.76 10.15 3.91
CA PHE A 66 2.48 10.07 2.49
C PHE A 66 1.48 11.14 2.06
N LYS A 67 0.35 11.25 2.79
CA LYS A 67 -0.70 12.22 2.51
C LYS A 67 -0.16 13.65 2.50
N ASN A 68 0.57 14.03 3.54
CA ASN A 68 1.10 15.39 3.68
C ASN A 68 2.15 15.71 2.61
N ALA A 69 3.06 14.78 2.33
CA ALA A 69 4.14 14.99 1.37
C ALA A 69 3.68 14.98 -0.10
N SER A 70 2.59 14.27 -0.40
CA SER A 70 1.98 14.24 -1.74
C SER A 70 0.87 15.27 -1.94
N SER A 71 0.42 15.94 -0.88
CA SER A 71 -0.82 16.73 -0.89
C SER A 71 -2.02 15.92 -1.37
N PHE A 72 -2.13 14.67 -0.91
CA PHE A 72 -3.24 13.79 -1.25
C PHE A 72 -4.54 14.26 -0.58
N GLU A 73 -5.56 14.49 -1.39
CA GLU A 73 -6.88 15.00 -0.96
C GLU A 73 -7.98 13.92 -0.98
N GLY A 74 -7.66 12.71 -1.49
CA GLY A 74 -8.60 11.60 -1.54
C GLY A 74 -8.88 11.00 -0.16
N LYS A 75 -9.74 9.98 -0.16
CA LYS A 75 -10.17 9.32 1.09
C LYS A 75 -9.05 8.43 1.64
N LEU A 76 -8.71 8.60 2.91
CA LEU A 76 -7.83 7.73 3.68
C LEU A 76 -8.67 6.97 4.71
N GLU A 77 -8.73 5.64 4.59
CA GLU A 77 -9.50 4.77 5.47
C GLU A 77 -8.58 3.82 6.22
N TYR A 78 -8.79 3.70 7.52
CA TYR A 78 -8.08 2.71 8.35
C TYR A 78 -8.92 1.45 8.48
N ASN A 79 -8.29 0.29 8.37
CA ASN A 79 -8.94 -1.00 8.44
C ASN A 79 -8.08 -1.99 9.25
N ASP A 80 -8.63 -2.51 10.35
CA ASP A 80 -7.97 -3.48 11.21
C ASP A 80 -7.65 -4.79 10.49
N LYS A 81 -8.52 -5.20 9.54
CA LYS A 81 -8.31 -6.41 8.73
C LYS A 81 -7.07 -6.32 7.83
N LEU A 82 -6.52 -5.12 7.61
CA LEU A 82 -5.28 -4.94 6.86
C LEU A 82 -4.02 -5.15 7.69
N TYR A 83 -4.13 -5.33 9.01
CA TYR A 83 -3.02 -5.77 9.86
C TYR A 83 -2.80 -7.28 9.70
N MET A 84 -1.59 -7.66 9.26
CA MET A 84 -1.26 -9.05 8.92
C MET A 84 -2.22 -9.71 7.90
N ALA A 85 -2.84 -8.90 7.03
CA ALA A 85 -3.75 -9.36 5.98
C ALA A 85 -3.12 -10.38 5.05
N GLU A 86 -3.91 -11.38 4.68
CA GLU A 86 -3.58 -12.30 3.61
C GLU A 86 -4.27 -11.88 2.29
N VAL A 87 -4.01 -12.63 1.21
CA VAL A 87 -4.60 -12.36 -0.11
C VAL A 87 -6.13 -12.19 -0.08
N PRO A 88 -6.91 -13.06 0.62
CA PRO A 88 -8.36 -12.91 0.68
C PRO A 88 -8.81 -11.61 1.36
N ASP A 89 -8.10 -11.16 2.41
CA ASP A 89 -8.41 -9.92 3.11
C ASP A 89 -8.17 -8.70 2.22
N LEU A 90 -7.08 -8.71 1.46
CA LEU A 90 -6.73 -7.64 0.52
C LEU A 90 -7.74 -7.54 -0.62
N ILE A 91 -8.20 -8.67 -1.17
CA ILE A 91 -9.27 -8.70 -2.18
C ILE A 91 -10.57 -8.17 -1.59
N SER A 92 -10.94 -8.62 -0.39
CA SER A 92 -12.15 -8.18 0.31
C SER A 92 -12.14 -6.67 0.58
N ALA A 93 -11.00 -6.13 1.01
CA ALA A 93 -10.82 -4.70 1.24
C ALA A 93 -10.97 -3.88 -0.07
N LEU A 94 -10.41 -4.36 -1.19
CA LEU A 94 -10.58 -3.71 -2.49
C LEU A 94 -12.03 -3.76 -2.99
N LYS A 95 -12.72 -4.88 -2.80
CA LYS A 95 -14.16 -5.02 -3.14
C LYS A 95 -15.05 -4.08 -2.35
N ALA A 96 -14.72 -3.83 -1.09
CA ALA A 96 -15.47 -2.95 -0.19
C ALA A 96 -15.18 -1.45 -0.43
N ALA A 97 -14.15 -1.12 -1.20
CA ALA A 97 -13.76 0.26 -1.46
C ALA A 97 -14.80 1.01 -2.31
N PRO A 98 -14.74 2.36 -2.35
CA PRO A 98 -15.68 3.15 -3.15
C PRO A 98 -15.70 2.73 -4.63
N LYS A 99 -16.87 2.32 -5.14
CA LYS A 99 -17.06 1.83 -6.53
C LYS A 99 -16.46 2.77 -7.58
N LYS A 100 -16.63 4.08 -7.39
CA LYS A 100 -16.13 5.14 -8.30
C LYS A 100 -14.60 5.31 -8.30
N ALA A 101 -13.88 4.79 -7.31
CA ALA A 101 -12.42 4.85 -7.30
C ALA A 101 -11.87 4.05 -8.48
N LYS A 102 -11.05 4.68 -9.32
CA LYS A 102 -10.34 4.02 -10.43
C LYS A 102 -8.99 3.47 -9.99
N SER A 103 -8.45 4.03 -8.92
CA SER A 103 -7.16 3.69 -8.35
C SER A 103 -7.19 3.65 -6.82
N ILE A 104 -6.69 2.57 -6.24
CA ILE A 104 -6.63 2.38 -4.79
C ILE A 104 -5.19 2.07 -4.39
N MET A 105 -4.73 2.67 -3.30
CA MET A 105 -3.50 2.26 -2.63
C MET A 105 -3.82 1.48 -1.36
N ILE A 106 -3.17 0.34 -1.17
CA ILE A 106 -3.13 -0.37 0.11
C ILE A 106 -1.79 -0.06 0.79
N ILE A 107 -1.85 0.43 2.03
CA ILE A 107 -0.69 0.57 2.91
C ILE A 107 -0.75 -0.53 3.97
N GLY A 108 0.14 -1.51 3.87
CA GLY A 108 0.06 -2.75 4.65
C GLY A 108 1.41 -3.40 4.95
N HIS A 109 1.39 -4.73 5.12
CA HIS A 109 2.52 -5.51 5.65
C HIS A 109 2.88 -6.67 4.73
N ASN A 110 4.15 -7.06 4.75
CA ASN A 110 4.58 -8.36 4.24
C ASN A 110 4.34 -9.43 5.32
N PRO A 111 4.16 -10.71 4.96
CA PRO A 111 4.26 -11.27 3.60
C PRO A 111 3.02 -11.04 2.72
N GLY A 112 1.87 -10.64 3.28
CA GLY A 112 0.61 -10.52 2.57
C GLY A 112 0.63 -9.68 1.30
N LEU A 113 1.29 -8.51 1.33
CA LEU A 113 1.42 -7.67 0.13
C LEU A 113 2.24 -8.32 -0.99
N GLU A 114 3.32 -9.04 -0.66
CA GLU A 114 4.14 -9.75 -1.66
C GLU A 114 3.38 -10.94 -2.24
N ALA A 115 2.69 -11.71 -1.38
CA ALA A 115 1.82 -12.80 -1.82
C ALA A 115 0.73 -12.28 -2.77
N PHE A 116 0.09 -11.16 -2.44
CA PHE A 116 -0.94 -10.56 -3.29
C PHE A 116 -0.40 -10.02 -4.61
N LEU A 117 0.78 -9.38 -4.58
CA LEU A 117 1.47 -8.97 -5.80
C LEU A 117 1.76 -10.16 -6.72
N GLN A 118 2.22 -11.28 -6.15
CA GLN A 118 2.47 -12.51 -6.89
C GLN A 118 1.17 -13.10 -7.44
N THR A 119 0.11 -13.23 -6.63
CA THR A 119 -1.19 -13.71 -7.08
C THR A 119 -1.73 -12.91 -8.26
N LEU A 120 -1.66 -11.58 -8.19
CA LEU A 120 -2.20 -10.73 -9.26
C LEU A 120 -1.33 -10.72 -10.52
N THR A 121 -0.03 -10.96 -10.45
CA THR A 121 0.86 -10.66 -11.58
C THR A 121 1.70 -11.84 -12.06
N GLY A 122 1.65 -12.97 -11.35
CA GLY A 122 2.51 -14.14 -11.58
C GLY A 122 4.00 -13.90 -11.26
N LYS A 123 4.38 -12.71 -10.79
CA LYS A 123 5.78 -12.34 -10.54
C LYS A 123 6.14 -12.44 -9.07
N VAL A 124 7.28 -13.07 -8.79
CA VAL A 124 7.91 -13.06 -7.47
C VAL A 124 8.79 -11.83 -7.36
N GLU A 125 8.32 -10.85 -6.59
CA GLU A 125 9.00 -9.57 -6.40
C GLU A 125 9.15 -9.29 -4.91
N THR A 126 10.24 -8.61 -4.55
CA THR A 126 10.39 -8.12 -3.17
C THR A 126 9.72 -6.76 -3.02
N LEU A 127 9.05 -6.54 -1.90
CA LEU A 127 8.47 -5.26 -1.50
C LEU A 127 9.16 -4.78 -0.21
N PRO A 128 10.35 -4.15 -0.30
CA PRO A 128 11.00 -3.52 0.84
C PRO A 128 10.12 -2.44 1.50
N THR A 129 10.48 -2.02 2.71
CA THR A 129 9.75 -0.97 3.43
C THR A 129 9.67 0.31 2.60
N SER A 130 8.50 0.95 2.58
CA SER A 130 8.17 2.14 1.77
C SER A 130 8.16 1.93 0.25
N SER A 131 8.48 0.74 -0.27
CA SER A 131 8.36 0.47 -1.71
C SER A 131 6.90 0.49 -2.16
N ILE A 132 6.69 0.89 -3.42
CA ILE A 132 5.36 0.97 -4.05
C ILE A 132 5.37 0.13 -5.32
N ALA A 133 4.50 -0.89 -5.38
CA ALA A 133 4.17 -1.59 -6.61
C ALA A 133 2.93 -0.96 -7.24
N TYR A 134 2.94 -0.71 -8.55
CA TYR A 134 1.80 -0.22 -9.32
C TYR A 134 1.35 -1.29 -10.32
N ILE A 135 0.13 -1.76 -10.14
CA ILE A 135 -0.50 -2.85 -10.90
C ILE A 135 -1.71 -2.28 -11.64
N SER A 136 -1.87 -2.63 -12.91
CA SER A 136 -3.12 -2.43 -13.63
C SER A 136 -3.92 -3.73 -13.67
N ILE A 137 -5.22 -3.66 -13.39
CA ILE A 137 -6.10 -4.83 -13.34
C ILE A 137 -7.18 -4.68 -14.42
N PRO A 138 -7.40 -5.70 -15.27
CA PRO A 138 -8.35 -5.64 -16.39
C PRO A 138 -9.80 -5.89 -15.94
N ILE A 139 -10.26 -5.15 -14.93
CA ILE A 139 -11.63 -5.17 -14.42
C ILE A 139 -12.28 -3.79 -14.58
N GLU A 140 -13.61 -3.76 -14.67
CA GLU A 140 -14.40 -2.52 -14.70
C GLU A 140 -14.95 -2.15 -13.32
N GLU A 141 -15.32 -3.14 -12.51
CA GLU A 141 -15.77 -2.94 -11.13
C GLU A 141 -14.92 -3.70 -10.12
N TRP A 142 -14.72 -3.13 -8.93
CA TRP A 142 -13.92 -3.78 -7.88
C TRP A 142 -14.48 -5.13 -7.44
N SER A 143 -15.80 -5.32 -7.54
CA SER A 143 -16.49 -6.57 -7.23
C SER A 143 -16.04 -7.75 -8.09
N GLU A 144 -15.51 -7.50 -9.30
CA GLU A 144 -15.02 -8.52 -10.23
C GLU A 144 -13.69 -9.12 -9.79
N LEU A 145 -12.94 -8.43 -8.92
CA LEU A 145 -11.60 -8.87 -8.49
C LEU A 145 -11.67 -10.25 -7.82
N ASN A 146 -10.88 -11.20 -8.26
CA ASN A 146 -10.77 -12.51 -7.62
C ASN A 146 -9.36 -13.09 -7.89
N ASN A 147 -9.10 -14.31 -7.45
CA ASN A 147 -7.78 -14.94 -7.58
C ASN A 147 -7.40 -15.33 -9.02
N GLU A 148 -8.37 -15.36 -9.95
CA GLU A 148 -8.18 -15.70 -11.36
C GLU A 148 -7.90 -14.45 -12.22
N VAL A 149 -8.14 -13.25 -11.68
CA VAL A 149 -7.90 -12.00 -12.40
C VAL A 149 -6.41 -11.73 -12.51
N GLU A 150 -5.89 -11.75 -13.73
CA GLU A 150 -4.49 -11.43 -14.04
C GLU A 150 -4.28 -9.93 -14.25
N GLY A 151 -3.62 -9.29 -13.30
CA GLY A 151 -3.09 -7.94 -13.39
C GLY A 151 -1.69 -7.88 -14.01
N LYS A 152 -1.29 -6.68 -14.45
CA LYS A 152 0.05 -6.41 -14.98
C LYS A 152 0.80 -5.46 -14.05
N LEU A 153 1.92 -5.91 -13.49
CA LEU A 153 2.87 -5.04 -12.81
C LEU A 153 3.43 -4.03 -13.81
N LYS A 154 3.11 -2.74 -13.62
CA LYS A 154 3.57 -1.64 -14.46
C LYS A 154 4.89 -1.08 -13.99
N LYS A 155 5.05 -0.94 -12.67
CA LYS A 155 6.29 -0.43 -12.07
C LYS A 155 6.39 -0.85 -10.61
N LEU A 156 7.61 -1.08 -10.17
CA LEU A 156 7.99 -1.20 -8.76
C LEU A 156 9.01 -0.10 -8.48
N TRP A 157 8.76 0.70 -7.45
CA TRP A 157 9.68 1.74 -6.99
C TRP A 157 10.14 1.41 -5.58
N CYS A 158 11.45 1.48 -5.34
CA CYS A 158 12.01 1.38 -4.01
C CYS A 158 12.66 2.71 -3.60
N PRO A 159 12.61 3.10 -2.31
CA PRO A 159 13.22 4.35 -1.85
C PRO A 159 14.73 4.46 -2.11
N LYS A 160 15.42 3.32 -2.23
CA LYS A 160 16.86 3.26 -2.51
C LYS A 160 17.22 3.65 -3.95
N ASP A 161 16.22 3.67 -4.85
CA ASP A 161 16.40 3.98 -6.27
C ASP A 161 15.95 5.42 -6.61
N LEU A 162 15.67 6.25 -5.59
CA LEU A 162 15.24 7.64 -5.71
C LEU A 162 16.36 8.63 -5.43
#